data_AF-A0A1T4WZG1-F1
#
_entry.id   AF-A0A1T4WZG1-F1
#
_cell.length_a   1.000
_cell.length_b   1.000
_cell.length_c   1.000
_cell.angle_alpha   90.00
_cell.angle_beta   90.00
_cell.angle_gamma   90.00
#
_symmetry.space_group_name_H-M   'P 1'
#
loop_
_entity.id
_entity.type
_entity.pdbx_description
1 polymer ?
#
loop_
_entity_poly.entity_id
_entity_poly.type
_entity_poly.pdbx_seq_one_letter_code
_entity_poly.pdbx_strand_id
1 'polypeptide(L)'
;MNTENLNGILAQYVQHCKARAAADEGTVWRAVDCFGVNWDIEDSDFPAMFADAMQQAQPTLDNPALQPIGGLQNLMLRDSEVELVRECFRWLYNEDGGDISKRRGRAELFADQINGRFRRVFPRMSKYTMNTANAVFFLNLWEPHANYFYQASEAKAWADYFGYEADFGGGTALDLPRYYTMCNDLLHALENYPEIIALHKAYAEQELGGIDDALHLLVYDILHTAYAEQFYPKGYTRGSTSRERAKAVKEKADRAELCIRIGECEQELQELLANPAALPDLTGCKINHKMFGAGTVRPAEGQFMVIDFNGTLKKFSYTASMNSGYLSAEDPNVEARLQAYQDYNKDKDRLEKELKNLKAELVKL
;
A
#
# COMPACT_ATOMS: atom_id res chain seq x y z
N MET A 1 1.67 6.76 7.72
CA MET A 1 2.76 5.82 8.09
C MET A 1 2.49 5.21 9.47
N ASN A 2 2.86 3.94 9.73
CA ASN A 2 2.67 3.28 11.03
C ASN A 2 3.67 3.82 12.08
N THR A 3 3.17 4.48 13.12
CA THR A 3 4.00 5.16 14.14
C THR A 3 4.81 4.19 15.01
N GLU A 4 4.29 3.01 15.32
CA GLU A 4 4.99 2.01 16.14
C GLU A 4 6.24 1.48 15.42
N ASN A 5 6.09 1.13 14.14
CA ASN A 5 7.20 0.72 13.28
C ASN A 5 8.23 1.85 13.13
N LEU A 6 7.76 3.09 12.94
CA LEU A 6 8.64 4.25 12.83
C LEU A 6 9.46 4.46 14.10
N ASN A 7 8.83 4.42 15.28
CA ASN A 7 9.51 4.51 16.56
C ASN A 7 10.62 3.46 16.71
N GLY A 8 10.37 2.22 16.27
CA GLY A 8 11.37 1.16 16.28
C GLY A 8 12.58 1.42 15.38
N ILE A 9 12.36 2.00 14.20
CA ILE A 9 13.45 2.41 13.30
C ILE A 9 14.21 3.61 13.86
N LEU A 10 13.51 4.66 14.29
CA LEU A 10 14.11 5.90 14.78
C LEU A 10 14.90 5.70 16.08
N ALA A 11 14.43 4.83 16.97
CA ALA A 11 15.18 4.47 18.18
C ALA A 11 16.54 3.82 17.82
N GLN A 12 16.58 2.93 16.83
CA GLN A 12 17.83 2.33 16.35
C GLN A 12 18.70 3.35 15.63
N TYR A 13 18.11 4.22 14.81
CA TYR A 13 18.80 5.30 14.12
C TYR A 13 19.52 6.23 15.09
N VAL A 14 18.86 6.70 16.15
CA VAL A 14 19.48 7.54 17.19
C VAL A 14 20.66 6.84 17.87
N GLN A 15 20.56 5.54 18.13
CA GLN A 15 21.68 4.77 18.70
C GLN A 15 22.84 4.65 17.71
N HIS A 16 22.55 4.44 16.44
CA HIS A 16 23.55 4.39 15.38
C HIS A 16 24.26 5.73 15.24
N CYS A 17 23.55 6.86 15.17
CA CYS A 17 24.15 8.19 15.09
C CYS A 17 25.10 8.48 16.26
N LYS A 18 24.78 8.01 17.48
CA LYS A 18 25.67 8.17 18.66
C LYS A 18 26.93 7.30 18.59
N ALA A 19 26.87 6.18 17.89
CA ALA A 19 27.98 5.22 17.78
C ALA A 19 28.82 5.43 16.50
N ARG A 20 28.30 6.16 15.52
CA ARG A 20 28.95 6.41 14.23
C ARG A 20 30.15 7.35 14.42
N ALA A 21 31.29 6.99 13.83
CA ALA A 21 32.46 7.86 13.76
C ALA A 21 32.33 8.82 12.57
N ALA A 22 32.85 10.05 12.71
CA ALA A 22 32.78 11.05 11.64
C ALA A 22 33.38 10.57 10.30
N ALA A 23 34.41 9.71 10.34
CA ALA A 23 35.01 9.13 9.14
C ALA A 23 34.04 8.23 8.34
N ASP A 24 33.06 7.59 9.01
CA ASP A 24 32.06 6.68 8.44
C ASP A 24 30.77 7.39 8.00
N GLU A 25 30.75 8.73 8.03
CA GLU A 25 29.58 9.54 7.67
C GLU A 25 29.26 9.56 6.18
N GLY A 26 27.95 9.67 5.92
CA GLY A 26 27.29 9.38 4.66
C GLY A 26 28.00 10.00 3.47
N THR A 27 28.42 9.14 2.55
CA THR A 27 29.04 9.52 1.28
C THR A 27 28.22 10.57 0.52
N VAL A 28 26.89 10.53 0.67
CA VAL A 28 25.97 11.47 0.04
C VAL A 28 26.01 12.88 0.65
N TRP A 29 26.29 13.02 1.95
CA TRP A 29 26.32 14.32 2.63
C TRP A 29 27.56 15.10 2.20
N ARG A 30 28.73 14.43 2.23
CA ARG A 30 29.97 14.97 1.65
C ARG A 30 29.84 15.25 0.15
N ALA A 31 29.07 14.46 -0.58
CA ALA A 31 28.80 14.73 -1.99
C ALA A 31 28.02 16.03 -2.19
N VAL A 32 27.01 16.29 -1.37
CA VAL A 32 26.23 17.54 -1.43
C VAL A 32 27.09 18.76 -1.07
N ASP A 33 27.85 18.68 0.02
CA ASP A 33 28.75 19.77 0.43
C ASP A 33 29.82 20.04 -0.64
N CYS A 34 30.51 19.00 -1.11
CA CYS A 34 31.51 19.11 -2.17
C CYS A 34 30.92 19.67 -3.47
N PHE A 35 29.71 19.26 -3.84
CA PHE A 35 29.04 19.82 -5.01
C PHE A 35 28.70 21.30 -4.78
N GLY A 36 28.10 21.66 -3.65
CA GLY A 36 27.71 23.04 -3.34
C GLY A 36 28.87 24.02 -3.28
N VAL A 37 30.07 23.57 -2.85
CA VAL A 37 31.29 24.39 -2.83
C VAL A 37 31.88 24.62 -4.21
N ASN A 38 31.84 23.61 -5.09
CA ASN A 38 32.58 23.64 -6.35
C ASN A 38 31.72 23.90 -7.58
N TRP A 39 30.40 23.72 -7.52
CA TRP A 39 29.55 23.79 -8.70
C TRP A 39 29.28 25.24 -9.14
N ASP A 40 29.77 25.61 -10.32
CA ASP A 40 29.37 26.81 -11.05
C ASP A 40 29.12 26.47 -12.53
N ILE A 41 27.85 26.49 -12.94
CA ILE A 41 27.46 26.14 -14.31
C ILE A 41 28.01 27.10 -15.37
N GLU A 42 28.38 28.32 -14.97
CA GLU A 42 28.95 29.34 -15.84
C GLU A 42 30.48 29.37 -15.79
N ASP A 43 31.13 28.43 -15.08
CA ASP A 43 32.59 28.36 -15.02
C ASP A 43 33.20 28.25 -16.42
N SER A 44 34.28 29.01 -16.63
CA SER A 44 35.04 29.01 -17.88
C SER A 44 35.69 27.66 -18.18
N ASP A 45 36.11 26.92 -17.15
CA ASP A 45 36.64 25.56 -17.23
C ASP A 45 35.62 24.57 -16.64
N PHE A 46 34.46 24.50 -17.30
CA PHE A 46 33.37 23.61 -16.92
C PHE A 46 33.81 22.14 -16.72
N PRO A 47 34.71 21.55 -17.53
CA PRO A 47 35.21 20.20 -17.29
C PRO A 47 35.97 20.04 -15.96
N ALA A 48 36.86 20.98 -15.61
CA ALA A 48 37.57 20.95 -14.33
C ALA A 48 36.62 21.16 -13.16
N MET A 49 35.75 22.17 -13.25
CA MET A 49 34.69 22.45 -12.26
C MET A 49 33.82 21.20 -12.01
N PHE A 50 33.35 20.55 -13.08
CA PHE A 50 32.55 19.34 -12.99
C PHE A 50 33.29 18.21 -12.27
N ALA A 51 34.59 18.04 -12.55
CA ALA A 51 35.40 17.00 -11.91
C ALA A 51 35.53 17.23 -10.41
N ASP A 52 35.76 18.48 -9.98
CA ASP A 52 35.87 18.85 -8.57
C ASP A 52 34.51 18.70 -7.86
N ALA A 53 33.43 19.20 -8.45
CA ALA A 53 32.08 19.09 -7.89
C ALA A 53 31.58 17.64 -7.76
N MET A 54 32.03 16.73 -8.61
CA MET A 54 31.62 15.33 -8.61
C MET A 54 32.53 14.40 -7.81
N GLN A 55 33.66 14.89 -7.28
CA GLN A 55 34.69 14.05 -6.66
C GLN A 55 34.13 13.12 -5.57
N GLN A 56 33.26 13.67 -4.70
CA GLN A 56 32.64 12.91 -3.60
C GLN A 56 31.38 12.14 -4.03
N ALA A 57 30.72 12.56 -5.11
CA ALA A 57 29.54 11.86 -5.65
C ALA A 57 29.91 10.61 -6.48
N GLN A 58 31.09 10.63 -7.11
CA GLN A 58 31.52 9.62 -8.06
C GLN A 58 31.50 8.18 -7.51
N PRO A 59 32.00 7.88 -6.30
CA PRO A 59 31.96 6.52 -5.76
C PRO A 59 30.55 5.96 -5.54
N THR A 60 29.54 6.82 -5.43
CA THR A 60 28.14 6.43 -5.24
C THR A 60 27.46 6.12 -6.58
N LEU A 61 27.76 6.89 -7.63
CA LEU A 61 27.11 6.77 -8.94
C LEU A 61 27.85 5.86 -9.91
N ASP A 62 29.18 5.86 -9.89
CA ASP A 62 30.01 5.06 -10.78
C ASP A 62 30.36 3.72 -10.13
N ASN A 63 30.15 2.65 -10.89
CA ASN A 63 30.59 1.30 -10.56
C ASN A 63 31.10 0.59 -11.83
N PRO A 64 31.66 -0.63 -11.74
CA PRO A 64 32.22 -1.31 -12.92
C PRO A 64 31.22 -1.54 -14.07
N ALA A 65 29.92 -1.64 -13.78
CA ALA A 65 28.87 -1.88 -14.76
C ALA A 65 28.24 -0.58 -15.32
N LEU A 66 28.28 0.51 -14.56
CA LEU A 66 27.57 1.76 -14.85
C LEU A 66 28.42 2.97 -14.40
N GLN A 67 28.81 3.84 -15.34
CA GLN A 67 29.71 4.98 -15.11
C GLN A 67 29.15 6.29 -15.72
N PRO A 68 28.07 6.87 -15.16
CA PRO A 68 27.51 8.13 -15.62
C PRO A 68 28.46 9.33 -15.47
N ILE A 69 29.16 9.48 -14.34
CA ILE A 69 30.08 10.61 -14.10
C ILE A 69 31.33 10.43 -14.95
N GLY A 70 31.95 9.25 -14.90
CA GLY A 70 33.10 8.94 -15.74
C GLY A 70 32.80 9.09 -17.23
N GLY A 71 31.59 8.73 -17.67
CA GLY A 71 31.12 8.93 -19.03
C GLY A 71 31.08 10.42 -19.42
N LEU A 72 30.52 11.28 -18.57
CA LEU A 72 30.47 12.74 -18.78
C LEU A 72 31.88 13.36 -18.80
N GLN A 73 32.74 13.00 -17.85
CA GLN A 73 34.13 13.45 -17.81
C GLN A 73 34.87 13.09 -19.12
N ASN A 74 34.72 11.84 -19.58
CA ASN A 74 35.34 11.39 -20.83
C ASN A 74 34.73 12.06 -22.07
N LEU A 75 33.43 12.38 -22.05
CA LEU A 75 32.75 13.08 -23.12
C LEU A 75 33.33 14.50 -23.27
N MET A 76 33.51 15.20 -22.14
CA MET A 76 34.02 16.58 -22.07
C MET A 76 35.53 16.72 -22.31
N LEU A 77 36.29 15.62 -22.45
CA LEU A 77 37.64 15.67 -23.05
C LEU A 77 37.63 16.14 -24.51
N ARG A 78 36.45 16.25 -25.13
CA ARG A 78 36.25 16.84 -26.45
C ARG A 78 35.59 18.20 -26.28
N ASP A 79 36.32 19.27 -26.64
CA ASP A 79 35.83 20.65 -26.55
C ASP A 79 34.46 20.84 -27.22
N SER A 80 34.20 20.12 -28.32
CA SER A 80 32.93 20.18 -29.05
C SER A 80 31.71 19.65 -28.27
N GLU A 81 31.92 18.92 -27.18
CA GLU A 81 30.84 18.34 -26.37
C GLU A 81 30.63 19.11 -25.06
N VAL A 82 31.57 19.97 -24.64
CA VAL A 82 31.52 20.67 -23.35
C VAL A 82 30.25 21.52 -23.22
N GLU A 83 29.98 22.38 -24.21
CA GLU A 83 28.81 23.26 -24.14
C GLU A 83 27.50 22.49 -24.23
N LEU A 84 27.47 21.36 -24.93
CA LEU A 84 26.28 20.51 -24.95
C LEU A 84 26.00 19.90 -23.58
N VAL A 85 27.03 19.42 -22.89
CA VAL A 85 26.85 18.86 -21.54
C VAL A 85 26.39 19.97 -20.59
N ARG A 86 27.00 21.15 -20.67
CA ARG A 86 26.59 22.35 -19.92
C ARG A 86 25.11 22.70 -20.17
N GLU A 87 24.68 22.75 -21.43
CA GLU A 87 23.28 23.00 -21.82
C GLU A 87 22.30 21.93 -21.30
N CYS A 88 22.73 20.66 -21.27
CA CYS A 88 21.92 19.60 -20.66
C CYS A 88 21.72 19.87 -19.16
N PHE A 89 22.75 20.29 -18.43
CA PHE A 89 22.61 20.67 -17.02
C PHE A 89 21.73 21.92 -16.83
N ARG A 90 21.86 22.95 -17.68
CA ARG A 90 20.96 24.12 -17.64
C ARG A 90 19.50 23.69 -17.81
N TRP A 91 19.25 22.77 -18.75
CA TRP A 91 17.91 22.21 -18.94
C TRP A 91 17.41 21.42 -17.72
N LEU A 92 18.28 20.57 -17.15
CA LEU A 92 17.97 19.78 -15.96
C LEU A 92 17.61 20.68 -14.78
N TYR A 93 18.28 21.82 -14.63
CA TYR A 93 18.14 22.75 -13.50
C TYR A 93 17.16 23.91 -13.75
N ASN A 94 16.40 23.89 -14.84
CA ASN A 94 15.30 24.85 -15.01
C ASN A 94 14.28 24.81 -13.86
N GLU A 95 13.41 25.80 -13.77
CA GLU A 95 12.29 25.73 -12.83
C GLU A 95 11.22 24.75 -13.32
N ASP A 96 10.64 23.95 -12.42
CA ASP A 96 9.45 23.12 -12.69
C ASP A 96 8.19 23.58 -11.95
N GLY A 97 8.30 24.65 -11.14
CA GLY A 97 7.19 25.15 -10.32
C GLY A 97 6.75 24.20 -9.21
N GLY A 98 7.62 23.27 -8.77
CA GLY A 98 7.30 22.24 -7.78
C GLY A 98 6.57 21.02 -8.34
N ASP A 99 6.40 20.93 -9.67
CA ASP A 99 5.74 19.80 -10.31
C ASP A 99 6.71 18.63 -10.50
N ILE A 100 6.59 17.61 -9.63
CA ILE A 100 7.45 16.43 -9.63
C ILE A 100 7.34 15.62 -10.94
N SER A 101 6.20 15.67 -11.63
CA SER A 101 6.04 14.99 -12.92
C SER A 101 6.83 15.70 -14.01
N LYS A 102 6.82 17.04 -14.03
CA LYS A 102 7.70 17.81 -14.93
C LYS A 102 9.17 17.58 -14.59
N ARG A 103 9.53 17.55 -13.31
CA ARG A 103 10.89 17.24 -12.85
C ARG A 103 11.39 15.91 -13.39
N ARG A 104 10.59 14.84 -13.24
CA ARG A 104 10.86 13.51 -13.84
C ARG A 104 11.09 13.62 -15.34
N GLY A 105 10.22 14.33 -16.06
CA GLY A 105 10.35 14.51 -17.51
C GLY A 105 11.66 15.20 -17.93
N ARG A 106 12.13 16.19 -17.14
CA ARG A 106 13.42 16.86 -17.40
C ARG A 106 14.61 15.94 -17.14
N ALA A 107 14.55 15.16 -16.06
CA ALA A 107 15.56 14.15 -15.76
C ALA A 107 15.64 13.05 -16.84
N GLU A 108 14.49 12.63 -17.39
CA GLU A 108 14.42 11.67 -18.49
C GLU A 108 15.02 12.24 -19.79
N LEU A 109 14.65 13.46 -20.16
CA LEU A 109 15.22 14.14 -21.34
C LEU A 109 16.74 14.35 -21.21
N PHE A 110 17.22 14.74 -20.03
CA PHE A 110 18.65 14.85 -19.75
C PHE A 110 19.36 13.51 -20.01
N ALA A 111 18.85 12.43 -19.42
CA ALA A 111 19.42 11.10 -19.59
C ALA A 111 19.44 10.66 -21.06
N ASP A 112 18.37 10.91 -21.80
CA ASP A 112 18.27 10.56 -23.22
C ASP A 112 19.26 11.32 -24.10
N GLN A 113 19.42 12.63 -23.87
CA GLN A 113 20.37 13.46 -24.63
C GLN A 113 21.82 13.00 -24.39
N ILE A 114 22.20 12.81 -23.13
CA ILE A 114 23.52 12.32 -22.75
C ILE A 114 23.77 10.92 -23.31
N ASN A 115 22.81 10.00 -23.20
CA ASN A 115 22.94 8.66 -23.78
C ASN A 115 23.05 8.67 -25.30
N GLY A 116 22.37 9.62 -25.98
CA GLY A 116 22.52 9.84 -27.41
C GLY A 116 23.97 10.20 -27.77
N ARG A 117 24.62 11.03 -26.95
CA ARG A 117 26.04 11.37 -27.12
C ARG A 117 26.97 10.22 -26.75
N PHE A 118 26.74 9.51 -25.65
CA PHE A 118 27.52 8.33 -25.30
C PHE A 118 27.52 7.29 -26.42
N ARG A 119 26.36 6.98 -27.02
CA ARG A 119 26.28 6.03 -28.14
C ARG A 119 27.01 6.50 -29.39
N ARG A 120 26.99 7.81 -29.68
CA ARG A 120 27.66 8.40 -30.85
C ARG A 120 29.18 8.45 -30.68
N VAL A 121 29.65 8.86 -29.51
CA VAL A 121 31.07 9.12 -29.22
C VAL A 121 31.79 7.87 -28.73
N PHE A 122 31.10 7.00 -27.99
CA PHE A 122 31.63 5.79 -27.38
C PHE A 122 30.79 4.54 -27.71
N PRO A 123 30.64 4.15 -28.99
CA PRO A 123 29.73 3.09 -29.40
C PRO A 123 30.03 1.70 -28.80
N ARG A 124 31.22 1.50 -28.21
CA ARG A 124 31.65 0.25 -27.58
C ARG A 124 31.69 0.30 -26.05
N MET A 125 31.32 1.43 -25.42
CA MET A 125 31.40 1.63 -23.98
C MET A 125 30.00 1.58 -23.35
N SER A 126 29.42 0.38 -23.26
CA SER A 126 28.07 0.20 -22.70
C SER A 126 27.94 0.66 -21.25
N LYS A 127 29.03 0.65 -20.48
CA LYS A 127 29.06 1.17 -19.11
C LYS A 127 28.81 2.68 -19.01
N TYR A 128 29.07 3.45 -20.08
CA TYR A 128 28.69 4.86 -20.12
C TYR A 128 27.19 4.94 -20.42
N THR A 129 26.43 4.98 -19.35
CA THR A 129 24.97 5.04 -19.37
C THR A 129 24.52 6.03 -18.31
N MET A 130 23.56 6.87 -18.68
CA MET A 130 22.85 7.79 -17.79
C MET A 130 21.41 7.32 -17.69
N ASN A 131 20.86 7.15 -16.49
CA ASN A 131 19.43 6.87 -16.34
C ASN A 131 18.74 8.00 -15.56
N THR A 132 17.40 7.98 -15.54
CA THR A 132 16.60 9.00 -14.87
C THR A 132 16.94 9.14 -13.38
N ALA A 133 17.26 8.05 -12.67
CA ALA A 133 17.67 8.11 -11.28
C ALA A 133 19.04 8.80 -11.10
N ASN A 134 19.99 8.59 -12.02
CA ASN A 134 21.26 9.32 -12.02
C ASN A 134 21.03 10.84 -12.25
N ALA A 135 20.13 11.20 -13.16
CA ALA A 135 19.78 12.60 -13.40
C ALA A 135 19.10 13.24 -12.17
N VAL A 136 18.22 12.50 -11.49
CA VAL A 136 17.64 12.91 -10.20
C VAL A 136 18.72 13.05 -9.12
N PHE A 137 19.77 12.21 -9.11
CA PHE A 137 20.89 12.38 -8.19
C PHE A 137 21.57 13.75 -8.36
N PHE A 138 21.76 14.24 -9.59
CA PHE A 138 22.31 15.59 -9.80
C PHE A 138 21.37 16.70 -9.29
N LEU A 139 20.05 16.54 -9.45
CA LEU A 139 19.07 17.47 -8.86
C LEU A 139 19.18 17.53 -7.33
N ASN A 140 19.47 16.40 -6.69
CA ASN A 140 19.69 16.35 -5.24
C ASN A 140 20.95 17.07 -4.79
N LEU A 141 22.03 16.96 -5.56
CA LEU A 141 23.26 17.69 -5.27
C LEU A 141 23.04 19.20 -5.42
N TRP A 142 22.26 19.61 -6.42
CA TRP A 142 22.02 21.02 -6.74
C TRP A 142 21.00 21.69 -5.83
N GLU A 143 19.85 21.04 -5.57
CA GLU A 143 18.80 21.53 -4.69
C GLU A 143 18.40 20.44 -3.67
N PRO A 144 19.25 20.19 -2.66
CA PRO A 144 18.97 19.17 -1.65
C PRO A 144 17.73 19.49 -0.82
N HIS A 145 17.34 20.76 -0.70
CA HIS A 145 16.13 21.19 0.00
C HIS A 145 14.82 20.90 -0.72
N ALA A 146 14.88 20.49 -1.99
CA ALA A 146 13.70 20.25 -2.83
C ALA A 146 13.64 18.82 -3.39
N ASN A 147 14.65 17.99 -3.14
CA ASN A 147 14.82 16.69 -3.77
C ASN A 147 15.23 15.62 -2.76
N TYR A 148 14.89 14.36 -3.06
CA TYR A 148 15.35 13.20 -2.31
C TYR A 148 16.24 12.28 -3.15
N PHE A 149 17.37 11.82 -2.60
CA PHE A 149 18.21 10.81 -3.23
C PHE A 149 17.44 9.52 -3.39
N TYR A 150 17.61 8.83 -4.52
CA TYR A 150 16.84 7.63 -4.82
C TYR A 150 17.74 6.41 -4.99
N GLN A 151 17.48 5.38 -4.18
CA GLN A 151 18.04 4.04 -4.34
C GLN A 151 16.88 3.02 -4.31
N ALA A 152 16.74 2.24 -5.37
CA ALA A 152 15.55 1.41 -5.59
C ALA A 152 15.33 0.32 -4.52
N SER A 153 16.40 -0.31 -4.04
CA SER A 153 16.35 -1.35 -2.99
C SER A 153 16.02 -0.78 -1.61
N GLU A 154 16.57 0.39 -1.27
CA GLU A 154 16.30 1.12 -0.02
C GLU A 154 14.86 1.60 0.02
N ALA A 155 14.42 2.29 -1.04
CA ALA A 155 13.06 2.77 -1.21
C ALA A 155 12.05 1.60 -1.17
N LYS A 156 12.35 0.51 -1.88
CA LYS A 156 11.51 -0.69 -1.86
C LYS A 156 11.41 -1.31 -0.45
N ALA A 157 12.53 -1.45 0.26
CA ALA A 157 12.53 -2.02 1.59
C ALA A 157 11.72 -1.17 2.58
N TRP A 158 11.81 0.16 2.47
CA TRP A 158 10.99 1.07 3.26
C TRP A 158 9.50 0.94 2.94
N ALA A 159 9.15 0.99 1.65
CA ALA A 159 7.78 0.84 1.18
C ALA A 159 7.15 -0.46 1.65
N ASP A 160 7.85 -1.59 1.46
CA ASP A 160 7.38 -2.91 1.88
C ASP A 160 7.16 -2.99 3.41
N TYR A 161 8.02 -2.33 4.22
CA TYR A 161 7.92 -2.35 5.68
C TYR A 161 6.76 -1.49 6.21
N PHE A 162 6.50 -0.35 5.59
CA PHE A 162 5.43 0.57 5.99
C PHE A 162 4.10 0.37 5.25
N GLY A 163 4.03 -0.61 4.35
CA GLY A 163 2.80 -0.99 3.66
C GLY A 163 2.43 -0.11 2.47
N TYR A 164 3.40 0.56 1.85
CA TYR A 164 3.19 1.28 0.60
C TYR A 164 3.05 0.27 -0.56
N GLU A 165 1.93 0.32 -1.27
CA GLU A 165 1.73 -0.46 -2.51
C GLU A 165 2.47 0.17 -3.69
N ALA A 166 3.80 0.24 -3.65
CA ALA A 166 4.57 0.89 -4.71
C ALA A 166 5.80 0.05 -5.13
N ASP A 167 5.85 -0.27 -6.42
CA ASP A 167 7.13 -0.46 -7.11
C ASP A 167 7.50 0.92 -7.69
N PHE A 168 8.50 1.57 -7.10
CA PHE A 168 8.97 2.86 -7.60
C PHE A 168 9.78 2.72 -8.89
N GLY A 169 10.16 1.51 -9.29
CA GLY A 169 10.88 1.23 -10.53
C GLY A 169 12.33 1.72 -10.55
N GLY A 170 13.13 1.20 -11.49
CA GLY A 170 14.50 1.65 -11.74
C GLY A 170 14.62 2.31 -13.11
N GLY A 171 15.56 3.25 -13.25
CA GLY A 171 15.85 3.89 -14.53
C GLY A 171 14.62 4.56 -15.16
N THR A 172 14.21 4.12 -16.35
CA THR A 172 13.05 4.68 -17.08
C THR A 172 11.70 4.38 -16.43
N ALA A 173 11.62 3.33 -15.61
CA ALA A 173 10.40 2.96 -14.88
C ALA A 173 10.22 3.75 -13.56
N LEU A 174 11.13 4.70 -13.26
CA LEU A 174 11.08 5.48 -12.02
C LEU A 174 9.78 6.29 -11.90
N ASP A 175 8.97 5.97 -10.89
CA ASP A 175 7.81 6.74 -10.43
C ASP A 175 8.24 7.74 -9.35
N LEU A 176 8.83 8.84 -9.80
CA LEU A 176 9.36 9.90 -8.93
C LEU A 176 8.26 10.55 -8.06
N PRO A 177 7.06 10.91 -8.58
CA PRO A 177 5.99 11.47 -7.75
C PRO A 177 5.59 10.57 -6.58
N ARG A 178 5.47 9.26 -6.82
CA ARG A 178 5.09 8.32 -5.78
C ARG A 178 6.20 8.11 -4.75
N TYR A 179 7.46 8.08 -5.20
CA TYR A 179 8.60 8.05 -4.28
C TYR A 179 8.65 9.30 -3.39
N TYR A 180 8.46 10.49 -3.96
CA TYR A 180 8.48 11.75 -3.20
C TYR A 180 7.33 11.84 -2.21
N THR A 181 6.17 11.29 -2.55
CA THR A 181 5.04 11.19 -1.60
C THR A 181 5.43 10.38 -0.36
N MET A 182 6.10 9.23 -0.55
CA MET A 182 6.58 8.40 0.57
C MET A 182 7.64 9.13 1.41
N CYS A 183 8.56 9.86 0.78
CA CYS A 183 9.55 10.67 1.48
C CYS A 183 8.91 11.81 2.28
N ASN A 184 7.91 12.49 1.71
CA ASN A 184 7.17 13.56 2.37
C ASN A 184 6.35 13.05 3.56
N ASP A 185 5.80 11.84 3.50
CA ASP A 185 5.16 11.21 4.65
C ASP A 185 6.13 11.02 5.83
N LEU A 186 7.39 10.62 5.54
CA LEU A 186 8.43 10.54 6.57
C LEU A 186 8.82 11.94 7.07
N LEU A 187 9.05 12.89 6.16
CA LEU A 187 9.37 14.27 6.51
C LEU A 187 8.33 14.85 7.47
N HIS A 188 7.04 14.71 7.15
CA HIS A 188 5.96 15.19 7.99
C HIS A 188 5.89 14.45 9.33
N ALA A 189 6.14 13.14 9.35
CA ALA A 189 6.18 12.39 10.60
C ALA A 189 7.32 12.87 11.53
N LEU A 190 8.47 13.26 10.98
CA LEU A 190 9.64 13.75 11.71
C LEU A 190 9.36 15.04 12.50
N GLU A 191 8.32 15.82 12.16
CA GLU A 191 7.88 16.99 12.95
C GLU A 191 7.60 16.64 14.42
N ASN A 192 7.25 15.38 14.70
CA ASN A 192 6.98 14.88 16.05
C ASN A 192 8.24 14.41 16.81
N TYR A 193 9.43 14.52 16.21
CA TYR A 193 10.70 14.01 16.76
C TYR A 193 11.78 15.12 16.78
N PRO A 194 11.59 16.18 17.57
CA PRO A 194 12.48 17.34 17.59
C PRO A 194 13.92 16.99 17.96
N GLU A 195 14.15 15.93 18.73
CA GLU A 195 15.48 15.45 19.11
C GLU A 195 16.28 14.91 17.93
N ILE A 196 15.62 14.26 16.96
CA ILE A 196 16.27 13.76 15.74
C ILE A 196 16.57 14.92 14.80
N ILE A 197 15.64 15.86 14.67
CA ILE A 197 15.85 17.10 13.92
C ILE A 197 17.03 17.89 14.49
N ALA A 198 17.12 18.03 15.81
CA ALA A 198 18.21 18.73 16.46
C ALA A 198 19.57 18.04 16.21
N LEU A 199 19.60 16.70 16.24
CA LEU A 199 20.80 15.92 15.94
C LEU A 199 21.27 16.17 14.50
N HIS A 200 20.36 16.13 13.53
CA HIS A 200 20.65 16.42 12.13
C HIS A 200 21.16 17.85 11.93
N LYS A 201 20.51 18.85 12.54
CA LYS A 201 20.92 20.25 12.40
C LYS A 201 22.32 20.51 12.98
N ALA A 202 22.60 19.96 14.16
CA ALA A 202 23.93 20.06 14.76
C ALA A 202 25.00 19.45 13.86
N TYR A 203 24.67 18.32 13.23
CA TYR A 203 25.55 17.70 12.25
C TYR A 203 25.77 18.59 11.01
N ALA A 204 24.70 19.07 10.38
CA ALA A 204 24.78 19.90 9.17
C ALA A 204 25.59 21.19 9.41
N GLU A 205 25.45 21.79 10.58
CA GLU A 205 26.22 22.97 10.99
C GLU A 205 27.72 22.64 11.17
N GLN A 206 28.04 21.48 11.72
CA GLN A 206 29.43 21.08 12.00
C GLN A 206 30.17 20.59 10.74
N GLU A 207 29.52 19.79 9.91
CA GLU A 207 30.19 18.97 8.88
C GLU A 207 29.78 19.30 7.44
N LEU A 208 28.72 20.09 7.22
CA LEU A 208 28.19 20.43 5.89
C LEU A 208 28.07 21.95 5.66
N GLY A 209 28.88 22.74 6.37
CA GLY A 209 28.90 24.20 6.22
C GLY A 209 27.59 24.90 6.55
N GLY A 210 26.68 24.26 7.29
CA GLY A 210 25.37 24.83 7.64
C GLY A 210 24.35 24.83 6.50
N ILE A 211 24.46 23.90 5.54
CA ILE A 211 23.46 23.73 4.48
C ILE A 211 22.04 23.58 5.04
N ASP A 212 21.10 24.35 4.48
CA ASP A 212 19.67 24.13 4.69
C ASP A 212 19.14 23.16 3.63
N ASP A 213 18.95 21.91 4.05
CA ASP A 213 18.41 20.83 3.23
C ASP A 213 16.90 20.62 3.45
N ALA A 214 16.23 21.48 4.22
CA ALA A 214 14.84 21.29 4.64
C ALA A 214 14.56 19.85 5.15
N LEU A 215 15.54 19.22 5.81
CA LEU A 215 15.52 17.84 6.32
C LEU A 215 15.41 16.73 5.25
N HIS A 216 15.56 17.03 3.97
CA HIS A 216 15.47 16.02 2.91
C HIS A 216 16.65 15.04 2.92
N LEU A 217 17.84 15.50 3.32
CA LEU A 217 19.00 14.63 3.54
C LEU A 217 18.81 13.75 4.78
N LEU A 218 18.16 14.26 5.82
CA LEU A 218 17.78 13.46 6.99
C LEU A 218 16.82 12.32 6.60
N VAL A 219 15.79 12.63 5.81
CA VAL A 219 14.84 11.63 5.30
C VAL A 219 15.58 10.54 4.55
N TYR A 220 16.48 10.90 3.63
CA TYR A 220 17.27 9.93 2.91
C TYR A 220 18.21 9.13 3.82
N ASP A 221 18.93 9.78 4.74
CA ASP A 221 19.89 9.11 5.63
C ASP A 221 19.20 8.10 6.55
N ILE A 222 17.98 8.37 7.02
CA ILE A 222 17.17 7.40 7.77
C ILE A 222 16.83 6.18 6.90
N LEU A 223 16.37 6.39 5.66
CA LEU A 223 16.04 5.32 4.72
C LEU A 223 17.28 4.44 4.44
N HIS A 224 18.39 5.09 4.10
CA HIS A 224 19.65 4.45 3.77
C HIS A 224 20.20 3.68 4.96
N THR A 225 20.30 4.32 6.13
CA THR A 225 20.83 3.70 7.35
C THR A 225 19.97 2.51 7.79
N ALA A 226 18.64 2.64 7.75
CA ALA A 226 17.75 1.52 8.07
C ALA A 226 17.99 0.30 7.16
N TYR A 227 18.32 0.53 5.90
CA TYR A 227 18.66 -0.51 4.94
C TYR A 227 20.07 -1.06 5.14
N ALA A 228 21.10 -0.22 5.25
CA ALA A 228 22.49 -0.62 5.38
C ALA A 228 22.73 -1.38 6.69
N GLU A 229 22.22 -0.85 7.80
CA GLU A 229 22.42 -1.37 9.16
C GLU A 229 21.38 -2.41 9.59
N GLN A 230 20.44 -2.74 8.69
CA GLN A 230 19.43 -3.78 8.91
C GLN A 230 18.51 -3.54 10.11
N PHE A 231 18.02 -2.31 10.30
CA PHE A 231 17.10 -1.98 11.40
C PHE A 231 15.73 -2.67 11.32
N TYR A 232 15.39 -3.23 10.17
CA TYR A 232 14.17 -4.00 9.98
C TYR A 232 14.16 -5.29 10.83
N PRO A 233 13.02 -5.71 11.40
CA PRO A 233 12.95 -6.87 12.29
C PRO A 233 13.53 -8.17 11.69
N LYS A 234 14.17 -9.00 12.52
CA LYS A 234 14.69 -10.31 12.12
C LYS A 234 13.58 -11.19 11.54
N GLY A 235 13.80 -11.75 10.36
CA GLY A 235 12.78 -12.49 9.61
C GLY A 235 12.03 -11.65 8.57
N TYR A 236 12.26 -10.34 8.52
CA TYR A 236 11.88 -9.50 7.39
C TYR A 236 12.72 -9.87 6.16
N THR A 237 12.18 -10.69 5.27
CA THR A 237 12.80 -10.97 3.97
C THR A 237 12.59 -9.79 3.02
N ARG A 238 13.67 -9.06 2.73
CA ARG A 238 13.75 -8.05 1.66
C ARG A 238 13.46 -8.75 0.33
N GLY A 239 12.20 -8.76 -0.10
CA GLY A 239 11.78 -9.41 -1.36
C GLY A 239 10.53 -10.29 -1.30
N SER A 240 9.99 -10.65 -0.13
CA SER A 240 8.71 -11.37 -0.04
C SER A 240 7.52 -10.39 -0.07
N THR A 241 7.33 -9.89 -1.29
CA THR A 241 6.20 -9.22 -1.94
C THR A 241 5.16 -8.48 -1.08
N SER A 242 5.08 -7.18 -1.30
CA SER A 242 3.88 -6.35 -1.08
C SER A 242 2.58 -7.05 -1.50
N ARG A 243 2.62 -7.93 -2.51
CA ARG A 243 1.50 -8.78 -2.95
C ARG A 243 1.08 -9.84 -1.94
N GLU A 244 2.01 -10.58 -1.33
CA GLU A 244 1.69 -11.55 -0.28
C GLU A 244 1.18 -10.86 0.98
N ARG A 245 1.71 -9.66 1.30
CA ARG A 245 1.20 -8.85 2.43
C ARG A 245 -0.14 -8.20 2.14
N ALA A 246 -0.36 -7.65 0.95
CA ALA A 246 -1.67 -7.15 0.53
C ALA A 246 -2.70 -8.28 0.51
N LYS A 247 -2.30 -9.48 0.08
CA LYS A 247 -3.12 -10.69 0.19
C LYS A 247 -3.44 -11.03 1.65
N ALA A 248 -2.45 -11.01 2.54
CA ALA A 248 -2.67 -11.29 3.97
C ALA A 248 -3.51 -10.21 4.67
N VAL A 249 -3.35 -8.93 4.32
CA VAL A 249 -4.16 -7.82 4.83
C VAL A 249 -5.59 -7.94 4.32
N LYS A 250 -5.78 -8.26 3.05
CA LYS A 250 -7.09 -8.51 2.46
C LYS A 250 -7.75 -9.73 3.09
N GLU A 251 -7.06 -10.87 3.21
CA GLU A 251 -7.55 -12.07 3.89
C GLU A 251 -7.93 -11.77 5.35
N LYS A 252 -7.16 -10.92 6.06
CA LYS A 252 -7.51 -10.47 7.42
C LYS A 252 -8.75 -9.57 7.45
N ALA A 253 -8.91 -8.66 6.49
CA ALA A 253 -10.08 -7.80 6.37
C ALA A 253 -11.34 -8.61 6.02
N ASP A 254 -11.25 -9.47 5.00
CA ASP A 254 -12.31 -10.38 4.57
C ASP A 254 -12.73 -11.31 5.74
N ARG A 255 -11.76 -11.81 6.51
CA ARG A 255 -12.02 -12.61 7.72
C ARG A 255 -12.73 -11.81 8.82
N ALA A 256 -12.34 -10.55 9.04
CA ALA A 256 -12.99 -9.69 10.02
C ALA A 256 -14.44 -9.37 9.62
N GLU A 257 -14.68 -9.07 8.35
CA GLU A 257 -16.03 -8.83 7.81
C GLU A 257 -16.92 -10.07 7.92
N LEU A 258 -16.40 -11.26 7.59
CA LEU A 258 -17.13 -12.51 7.77
C LEU A 258 -17.45 -12.80 9.24
N CYS A 259 -16.54 -12.53 10.16
CA CYS A 259 -16.80 -12.67 11.60
C CYS A 259 -17.93 -11.74 12.07
N ILE A 260 -17.97 -10.49 11.57
CA ILE A 260 -19.06 -9.54 11.89
C ILE A 260 -20.39 -10.09 11.38
N ARG A 261 -20.46 -10.48 10.10
CA ARG A 261 -21.69 -11.03 9.49
C ARG A 261 -22.18 -12.32 10.16
N ILE A 262 -21.26 -13.18 10.59
CA ILE A 262 -21.58 -14.37 11.38
C ILE A 262 -22.21 -13.94 12.70
N GLY A 263 -21.62 -12.99 13.42
CA GLY A 263 -22.15 -12.47 14.68
C GLY A 263 -23.55 -11.86 14.53
N GLU A 264 -23.77 -11.06 13.49
CA GLU A 264 -25.10 -10.48 13.18
C GLU A 264 -26.14 -11.57 12.89
N CYS A 265 -25.78 -12.55 12.04
CA CYS A 265 -26.68 -13.65 11.69
C CYS A 265 -26.98 -14.57 12.91
N GLU A 266 -25.98 -14.81 13.77
CA GLU A 266 -26.17 -15.54 15.03
C GLU A 266 -27.10 -14.79 15.99
N GLN A 267 -26.95 -13.48 16.08
CA GLN A 267 -27.81 -12.64 16.91
C GLN A 267 -29.25 -12.64 16.39
N GLU A 268 -29.48 -12.43 15.10
CA GLU A 268 -30.83 -12.49 14.50
C GLU A 268 -31.49 -13.85 14.73
N LEU A 269 -30.73 -14.94 14.56
CA LEU A 269 -31.25 -16.29 14.81
C LEU A 269 -31.58 -16.48 16.30
N GLN A 270 -30.74 -15.97 17.21
CA GLN A 270 -30.99 -16.07 18.64
C GLN A 270 -32.23 -15.25 19.06
N GLU A 271 -32.42 -14.05 18.52
CA GLU A 271 -33.60 -13.21 18.76
C GLU A 271 -34.88 -13.87 18.23
N LEU A 272 -34.80 -14.50 17.05
CA LEU A 272 -35.89 -15.27 16.47
C LEU A 272 -36.24 -16.47 17.37
N LEU A 273 -35.23 -17.26 17.79
CA LEU A 273 -35.43 -18.42 18.66
C LEU A 273 -35.93 -18.04 20.07
N ALA A 274 -35.61 -16.84 20.56
CA ALA A 274 -36.10 -16.32 21.82
C ALA A 274 -37.59 -15.94 21.76
N ASN A 275 -38.13 -15.65 20.57
CA ASN A 275 -39.53 -15.32 20.32
C ASN A 275 -40.18 -16.31 19.34
N PRO A 276 -40.34 -17.59 19.73
CA PRO A 276 -40.86 -18.60 18.82
C PRO A 276 -42.33 -18.33 18.47
N ALA A 277 -42.66 -18.37 17.18
CA ALA A 277 -44.05 -18.39 16.75
C ALA A 277 -44.69 -19.72 17.18
N ALA A 278 -45.78 -19.66 17.94
CA ALA A 278 -46.51 -20.85 18.35
C ALA A 278 -47.35 -21.41 17.20
N LEU A 279 -47.30 -22.72 16.99
CA LEU A 279 -48.25 -23.39 16.10
C LEU A 279 -49.67 -23.23 16.70
N PRO A 280 -50.64 -22.64 15.96
CA PRO A 280 -52.00 -22.51 16.46
C PRO A 280 -52.66 -23.90 16.60
N ASP A 281 -53.46 -24.08 17.66
CA ASP A 281 -54.35 -25.24 17.74
C ASP A 281 -55.44 -25.10 16.68
N LEU A 282 -55.45 -26.02 15.72
CA LEU A 282 -56.40 -26.04 14.62
C LEU A 282 -57.57 -26.98 14.90
N THR A 283 -57.63 -27.64 16.05
CA THR A 283 -58.66 -28.65 16.35
C THR A 283 -60.06 -28.04 16.21
N GLY A 284 -60.88 -28.64 15.35
CA GLY A 284 -62.23 -28.14 15.06
C GLY A 284 -62.32 -26.99 14.06
N CYS A 285 -61.19 -26.44 13.60
CA CYS A 285 -61.18 -25.42 12.54
C CYS A 285 -61.62 -26.02 11.20
N LYS A 286 -62.30 -25.18 10.40
CA LYS A 286 -62.63 -25.49 9.00
C LYS A 286 -61.48 -25.04 8.10
N ILE A 287 -60.97 -25.98 7.32
CA ILE A 287 -59.88 -25.77 6.37
C ILE A 287 -60.36 -26.14 4.98
N ASN A 288 -60.10 -25.28 4.00
CA ASN A 288 -60.38 -25.54 2.60
C ASN A 288 -59.15 -26.09 1.90
N HIS A 289 -59.29 -27.28 1.31
CA HIS A 289 -58.29 -27.88 0.45
C HIS A 289 -58.66 -27.71 -1.03
N LYS A 290 -57.72 -27.28 -1.87
CA LYS A 290 -57.97 -27.04 -3.31
C LYS A 290 -58.62 -28.20 -4.06
N MET A 291 -58.35 -29.46 -3.69
CA MET A 291 -58.93 -30.65 -4.35
C MET A 291 -60.03 -31.35 -3.55
N PHE A 292 -60.06 -31.20 -2.22
CA PHE A 292 -60.96 -31.97 -1.35
C PHE A 292 -62.09 -31.11 -0.77
N GLY A 293 -62.09 -29.80 -1.03
CA GLY A 293 -63.07 -28.86 -0.52
C GLY A 293 -62.90 -28.60 0.98
N ALA A 294 -63.98 -28.21 1.64
CA ALA A 294 -64.00 -27.93 3.07
C ALA A 294 -63.85 -29.21 3.89
N GLY A 295 -62.95 -29.19 4.86
CA GLY A 295 -62.73 -30.25 5.83
C GLY A 295 -62.62 -29.70 7.25
N THR A 296 -62.85 -30.56 8.24
CA THR A 296 -62.74 -30.19 9.66
C THR A 296 -61.51 -30.87 10.27
N VAL A 297 -60.68 -30.11 10.96
CA VAL A 297 -59.48 -30.62 11.61
C VAL A 297 -59.86 -31.43 12.85
N ARG A 298 -59.33 -32.65 12.95
CA ARG A 298 -59.44 -33.53 14.12
C ARG A 298 -58.27 -33.29 15.09
N PRO A 299 -58.37 -33.72 16.36
CA PRO A 299 -57.27 -33.60 17.33
C PRO A 299 -55.96 -34.11 16.74
N ALA A 300 -54.91 -33.30 16.84
CA ALA A 300 -53.65 -33.50 16.14
C ALA A 300 -52.83 -34.69 16.68
N GLU A 301 -52.00 -35.27 15.82
CA GLU A 301 -50.96 -36.25 16.17
C GLU A 301 -49.58 -35.69 15.78
N GLY A 302 -48.86 -35.07 16.73
CA GLY A 302 -47.48 -34.62 16.53
C GLY A 302 -47.34 -33.56 15.43
N GLN A 303 -46.47 -33.79 14.44
CA GLN A 303 -46.16 -32.84 13.35
C GLN A 303 -47.15 -32.88 12.17
N PHE A 304 -48.26 -33.61 12.31
CA PHE A 304 -49.25 -33.78 11.25
C PHE A 304 -50.64 -33.30 11.68
N MET A 305 -51.30 -32.59 10.77
CA MET A 305 -52.71 -32.27 10.84
C MET A 305 -53.54 -33.40 10.23
N VAL A 306 -54.58 -33.84 10.93
CA VAL A 306 -55.56 -34.80 10.42
C VAL A 306 -56.83 -34.05 10.07
N ILE A 307 -57.22 -34.03 8.80
CA ILE A 307 -58.43 -33.35 8.32
C ILE A 307 -59.46 -34.38 7.87
N ASP A 308 -60.69 -34.23 8.36
CA ASP A 308 -61.85 -35.00 7.93
C ASP A 308 -62.57 -34.26 6.78
N PHE A 309 -62.51 -34.83 5.58
CA PHE A 309 -63.29 -34.40 4.43
C PHE A 309 -64.49 -35.34 4.26
N ASN A 310 -65.62 -34.99 4.87
CA ASN A 310 -66.89 -35.72 4.75
C ASN A 310 -66.77 -37.23 4.98
N GLY A 311 -66.05 -37.65 6.04
CA GLY A 311 -65.85 -39.04 6.44
C GLY A 311 -64.53 -39.65 5.96
N THR A 312 -63.75 -38.93 5.15
CA THR A 312 -62.42 -39.37 4.71
C THR A 312 -61.33 -38.61 5.45
N LEU A 313 -60.56 -39.31 6.28
CA LEU A 313 -59.42 -38.74 7.02
C LEU A 313 -58.18 -38.67 6.13
N LYS A 314 -57.56 -37.48 6.08
CA LYS A 314 -56.29 -37.22 5.37
C LYS A 314 -55.28 -36.60 6.33
N LYS A 315 -54.02 -37.04 6.26
CA LYS A 315 -52.91 -36.49 7.05
C LYS A 315 -52.09 -35.51 6.20
N PHE A 316 -51.78 -34.35 6.76
CA PHE A 316 -50.99 -33.29 6.14
C PHE A 316 -49.87 -32.85 7.09
N SER A 317 -48.69 -32.54 6.54
CA SER A 317 -47.62 -31.93 7.34
C SER A 317 -47.92 -30.44 7.51
N TYR A 318 -47.83 -29.92 8.74
CA TYR A 318 -48.04 -28.49 9.01
C TYR A 318 -47.13 -27.60 8.17
N THR A 319 -45.86 -27.99 7.99
CA THR A 319 -44.86 -27.19 7.26
C THR A 319 -44.98 -27.35 5.74
N ALA A 320 -45.18 -28.57 5.23
CA ALA A 320 -45.20 -28.82 3.79
C ALA A 320 -46.52 -28.44 3.11
N SER A 321 -47.65 -28.68 3.78
CA SER A 321 -48.98 -28.50 3.17
C SER A 321 -49.48 -27.06 3.19
N MET A 322 -48.91 -26.22 4.06
CA MET A 322 -49.23 -24.79 4.12
C MET A 322 -48.38 -23.97 3.14
N ASN A 323 -47.08 -24.26 3.03
CA ASN A 323 -46.18 -23.61 2.06
C ASN A 323 -46.57 -23.83 0.59
N SER A 324 -47.33 -24.88 0.30
CA SER A 324 -47.78 -25.22 -1.05
C SER A 324 -49.08 -24.52 -1.47
N GLY A 325 -49.70 -23.76 -0.56
CA GLY A 325 -50.94 -23.02 -0.82
C GLY A 325 -52.13 -23.92 -1.17
N TYR A 326 -52.09 -25.19 -0.77
CA TYR A 326 -53.20 -26.14 -1.00
C TYR A 326 -54.26 -26.09 0.09
N LEU A 327 -53.94 -25.51 1.25
CA LEU A 327 -54.81 -25.38 2.41
C LEU A 327 -54.98 -23.90 2.78
N SER A 328 -56.18 -23.50 3.17
CA SER A 328 -56.52 -22.17 3.68
C SER A 328 -57.55 -22.29 4.79
N ALA A 329 -57.40 -21.54 5.88
CA ALA A 329 -58.38 -21.48 6.94
C ALA A 329 -59.53 -20.52 6.56
N GLU A 330 -60.75 -20.89 6.92
CA GLU A 330 -61.91 -20.00 6.72
C GLU A 330 -61.94 -18.83 7.71
N ASP A 331 -61.35 -19.00 8.90
CA ASP A 331 -61.23 -17.95 9.90
C ASP A 331 -59.97 -17.09 9.63
N PRO A 332 -60.13 -15.78 9.34
CA PRO A 332 -59.01 -14.89 9.08
C PRO A 332 -57.98 -14.81 10.22
N ASN A 333 -58.40 -14.97 11.48
CA ASN A 333 -57.47 -14.96 12.62
C ASN A 333 -56.63 -16.23 12.68
N VAL A 334 -57.21 -17.37 12.31
CA VAL A 334 -56.48 -18.65 12.24
C VAL A 334 -55.49 -18.61 11.08
N GLU A 335 -55.91 -18.07 9.94
CA GLU A 335 -55.05 -17.89 8.76
C GLU A 335 -53.85 -16.98 9.08
N ALA A 336 -54.08 -15.84 9.75
CA ALA A 336 -53.00 -14.92 10.13
C ALA A 336 -51.98 -15.58 11.08
N ARG A 337 -52.43 -16.39 12.04
CA ARG A 337 -51.53 -17.11 12.97
C ARG A 337 -50.74 -18.21 12.26
N LEU A 338 -51.36 -18.89 11.30
CA LEU A 338 -50.69 -19.88 10.46
C LEU A 338 -49.64 -19.24 9.54
N GLN A 339 -49.93 -18.06 9.00
CA GLN A 339 -48.98 -17.30 8.19
C GLN A 339 -47.78 -16.87 9.04
N ALA A 340 -48.00 -16.32 10.25
CA ALA A 340 -46.92 -15.95 11.16
C ALA A 340 -46.02 -17.15 11.54
N TYR A 341 -46.60 -18.32 11.78
CA TYR A 341 -45.84 -19.55 12.03
C TYR A 341 -45.01 -20.00 10.81
N GLN A 342 -45.54 -19.82 9.59
CA GLN A 342 -44.81 -20.13 8.37
C GLN A 342 -43.64 -19.17 8.15
N ASP A 343 -43.87 -17.87 8.30
CA ASP A 343 -42.85 -16.85 8.10
C ASP A 343 -41.71 -17.01 9.10
N TYR A 344 -42.03 -17.29 10.36
CA TYR A 344 -41.05 -17.68 11.38
C TYR A 344 -40.16 -18.86 10.94
N ASN A 345 -40.75 -19.95 10.43
CA ASN A 345 -39.97 -21.11 10.01
C ASN A 345 -39.14 -20.82 8.75
N LYS A 346 -39.65 -20.02 7.81
CA LYS A 346 -38.90 -19.60 6.63
C LYS A 346 -37.69 -18.75 7.00
N ASP A 347 -37.88 -17.78 7.91
CA ASP A 347 -36.81 -16.91 8.38
C ASP A 347 -35.76 -17.70 9.17
N LYS A 348 -36.21 -18.64 10.00
CA LYS A 348 -35.33 -19.56 10.71
C LYS A 348 -34.50 -20.40 9.74
N ASP A 349 -35.13 -21.07 8.77
CA ASP A 349 -34.43 -21.90 7.79
C ASP A 349 -33.45 -21.07 6.92
N ARG A 350 -33.84 -19.83 6.57
CA ARG A 350 -32.98 -18.88 5.85
C ARG A 350 -31.73 -18.55 6.66
N LEU A 351 -31.90 -18.14 7.91
CA LEU A 351 -30.79 -17.75 8.80
C LEU A 351 -29.88 -18.94 9.11
N GLU A 352 -30.42 -20.12 9.40
CA GLU A 352 -29.60 -21.32 9.63
C GLU A 352 -28.76 -21.69 8.39
N LYS A 353 -29.33 -21.57 7.19
CA LYS A 353 -28.62 -21.83 5.94
C LYS A 353 -27.55 -20.76 5.66
N GLU A 354 -27.87 -19.51 5.89
CA GLU A 354 -26.94 -18.38 5.72
C GLU A 354 -25.75 -18.51 6.68
N LEU A 355 -26.01 -18.76 7.96
CA LEU A 355 -24.99 -18.97 8.98
C LEU A 355 -24.07 -20.16 8.63
N LYS A 356 -24.65 -21.26 8.16
CA LYS A 356 -23.88 -22.43 7.70
C LYS A 356 -22.95 -22.08 6.54
N ASN A 357 -23.43 -21.29 5.57
CA ASN A 357 -22.62 -20.87 4.43
C ASN A 357 -21.49 -19.92 4.84
N LEU A 358 -21.78 -18.93 5.67
CA LEU A 358 -20.80 -17.96 6.18
C LEU A 358 -19.69 -18.66 6.98
N LYS A 359 -20.05 -19.60 7.86
CA LYS A 359 -19.06 -20.42 8.61
C LYS A 359 -18.22 -21.29 7.69
N ALA A 360 -18.80 -21.84 6.63
CA ALA A 360 -18.06 -22.63 5.65
C ALA A 360 -17.11 -21.78 4.79
N GLU A 361 -17.46 -20.52 4.53
CA GLU A 361 -16.61 -19.55 3.85
C GLU A 361 -15.43 -19.13 4.73
N LEU A 362 -15.69 -18.87 6.02
CA LEU A 362 -14.66 -18.54 7.00
C LEU A 362 -13.59 -19.64 7.15
N VAL A 363 -13.95 -20.92 7.02
CA VAL A 363 -13.00 -22.05 7.09
C VAL A 363 -12.12 -22.16 5.84
N LYS A 364 -12.53 -21.56 4.71
CA LYS A 364 -11.77 -21.59 3.45
C LYS A 364 -10.71 -20.50 3.35
N LEU A 365 -10.83 -19.44 4.17
CA LEU A 365 -9.81 -18.40 4.36
C LEU A 365 -8.79 -18.85 5.40
#